data_AF-A0A3S5K2W6-F1
#
_entry.id   AF-A0A3S5K2W6-F1
#
_cell.length_a   1.000
_cell.length_b   1.000
_cell.length_c   1.000
_cell.angle_alpha   90.00
_cell.angle_beta   90.00
_cell.angle_gamma   90.00
#
_symmetry.space_group_name_H-M   'P 1'
#
loop_
_entity.id
_entity.type
_entity.pdbx_description
1 polymer ?
#
loop_
_entity_poly.entity_id
_entity_poly.type
_entity_poly.pdbx_seq_one_letter_code
_entity_poly.pdbx_strand_id
1 'polypeptide(L)' 'MEIMPAAPGKIPMTLNIPVELKRKVGIEAEKRGIRKGDLISKVLTKHLDEYLLQLDSPVDSKDG' A
#
# COMPACT_ATOMS: atom_id res chain seq x y z
N MET A 1 17.03 21.98 -2.45
CA MET A 1 16.16 20.80 -2.38
C MET A 1 16.71 19.94 -1.26
N GLU A 2 16.12 20.00 -0.07
CA GLU A 2 16.63 19.26 1.10
C GLU A 2 16.17 17.81 0.99
N ILE A 3 17.13 16.89 0.95
CA ILE A 3 16.87 15.45 0.85
C ILE A 3 16.78 14.95 2.30
N MET A 4 15.56 14.79 2.84
CA MET A 4 15.39 14.14 4.14
C MET A 4 15.87 12.68 4.03
N PRO A 5 16.76 12.20 4.92
CA PRO A 5 17.23 10.82 4.87
C PRO A 5 16.09 9.84 5.16
N ALA A 6 16.00 8.78 4.36
CA ALA A 6 15.04 7.71 4.58
C ALA A 6 15.31 7.03 5.94
N ALA A 7 14.25 6.74 6.70
CA ALA A 7 14.37 6.01 7.96
C ALA A 7 15.04 4.64 7.75
N PRO A 8 15.89 4.17 8.69
CA PRO A 8 16.57 2.88 8.58
C PRO A 8 15.55 1.75 8.32
N GLY A 9 15.83 0.91 7.31
CA GLY A 9 14.96 -0.21 6.93
C GLY A 9 13.86 0.12 5.91
N LYS A 10 13.70 1.37 5.48
CA LYS A 10 12.79 1.72 4.38
C LYS A 10 13.51 1.66 3.03
N ILE A 11 13.34 0.56 2.31
CA ILE A 11 13.77 0.47 0.91
C ILE A 11 12.81 1.33 0.08
N PRO A 12 13.29 2.33 -0.69
CA PRO A 12 12.44 3.08 -1.59
C PRO A 12 11.82 2.12 -2.62
N MET A 13 10.49 2.10 -2.69
CA MET A 13 9.77 1.32 -3.69
C MET A 13 9.18 2.25 -4.75
N THR A 14 9.43 1.92 -6.02
CA THR A 14 8.78 2.57 -7.16
C THR A 14 7.55 1.76 -7.55
N LEU A 15 6.37 2.39 -7.53
CA LEU A 15 5.11 1.76 -7.89
C LEU A 15 4.56 2.38 -9.18
N ASN A 16 4.24 1.54 -10.15
CA ASN A 16 3.48 1.94 -11.33
C ASN A 16 1.99 1.85 -11.02
N ILE A 17 1.41 2.98 -10.60
CA ILE A 17 0.01 3.08 -10.22
C ILE A 17 -0.78 3.73 -11.37
N PRO A 18 -1.95 3.19 -11.77
CA PRO A 18 -2.82 3.83 -12.76
C PRO A 18 -3.12 5.29 -12.40
N VAL A 19 -3.13 6.17 -13.41
CA VAL A 19 -3.27 7.63 -13.23
C VAL A 19 -4.52 7.99 -12.43
N GLU A 20 -5.64 7.33 -12.71
CA GLU A 20 -6.90 7.56 -12.00
C GLU A 20 -6.80 7.22 -10.50
N LEU A 21 -6.16 6.08 -10.19
CA LEU A 21 -5.98 5.65 -8.81
C LEU A 21 -5.00 6.58 -8.07
N LYS A 22 -3.93 7.01 -8.74
CA LYS A 22 -2.99 8.02 -8.21
C LYS A 22 -3.71 9.34 -7.88
N ARG A 23 -4.68 9.75 -8.69
CA ARG A 23 -5.50 10.95 -8.44
C ARG A 23 -6.39 10.76 -7.21
N LYS A 24 -7.11 9.65 -7.13
CA LYS A 24 -7.99 9.30 -5.98
C LYS A 24 -7.21 9.29 -4.65
N VAL A 25 -6.06 8.62 -4.63
CA VAL A 25 -5.14 8.59 -3.48
C VAL A 25 -4.66 10.00 -3.13
N GLY A 26 -4.36 10.83 -4.13
CA GLY A 26 -3.93 12.21 -3.93
C GLY A 26 -4.97 13.06 -3.19
N ILE A 27 -6.22 13.02 -3.65
CA ILE A 27 -7.35 13.74 -3.03
C ILE A 27 -7.56 13.27 -1.59
N GLU A 28 -7.52 11.96 -1.36
CA GLU A 28 -7.78 11.40 -0.03
C GLU A 28 -6.66 11.68 0.96
N ALA A 29 -5.40 11.68 0.51
CA ALA A 29 -4.26 12.06 1.32
C ALA A 29 -4.33 13.53 1.76
N GLU A 30 -4.75 14.42 0.86
CA GLU A 30 -4.92 15.85 1.12
C GLU A 30 -6.00 16.12 2.17
N LYS A 31 -7.19 15.51 2.02
CA LYS A 31 -8.28 15.61 3.00
C LYS A 31 -7.86 15.20 4.42
N ARG A 32 -6.91 14.27 4.52
CA ARG A 32 -6.43 13.69 5.78
C ARG A 32 -5.16 14.39 6.31
N GLY A 33 -4.58 15.32 5.57
CA GLY A 33 -3.34 16.00 5.96
C GLY A 33 -2.12 15.07 6.04
N ILE A 34 -2.06 14.01 5.22
CA ILE A 34 -0.95 13.03 5.21
C ILE A 34 -0.27 12.96 3.85
N ARG A 35 0.97 12.45 3.80
CA ARG A 35 1.68 12.27 2.53
C ARG A 35 1.04 11.13 1.73
N LYS A 36 1.00 11.29 0.40
CA LYS A 36 0.48 10.26 -0.52
C LYS A 36 1.16 8.91 -0.33
N GLY A 37 2.49 8.92 -0.17
CA GLY A 37 3.27 7.70 0.11
C GLY A 37 2.83 7.00 1.39
N ASP A 38 2.58 7.75 2.47
CA ASP A 38 2.14 7.17 3.74
C ASP A 38 0.74 6.54 3.63
N LEU A 39 -0.17 7.17 2.88
CA LEU A 39 -1.48 6.59 2.60
C LEU A 39 -1.37 5.30 1.77
N ILE A 40 -0.53 5.29 0.73
CA ILE A 40 -0.29 4.10 -0.10
C ILE A 40 0.29 2.97 0.77
N SER A 41 1.29 3.26 1.59
CA SER A 41 1.87 2.26 2.50
C SER A 41 0.83 1.69 3.45
N LYS A 42 -0.02 2.52 4.07
CA LYS A 42 -1.08 2.05 4.96
C LYS A 42 -2.08 1.12 4.25
N VAL A 43 -2.50 1.49 3.05
CA VAL A 43 -3.45 0.70 2.24
C VAL A 43 -2.82 -0.62 1.82
N LEU A 44 -1.58 -0.60 1.35
CA LEU A 44 -0.84 -1.81 0.96
C LEU A 44 -0.64 -2.75 2.14
N THR A 45 -0.20 -2.26 3.30
CA THR A 45 -0.01 -3.10 4.48
C THR A 45 -1.32 -3.77 4.90
N LYS A 46 -2.43 -3.02 4.95
CA LYS A 46 -3.73 -3.58 5.35
C LYS A 46 -4.18 -4.71 4.41
N HIS A 47 -4.17 -4.45 3.10
CA HIS A 47 -4.67 -5.44 2.14
C HIS A 47 -3.70 -6.61 1.93
N LEU A 48 -2.39 -6.38 2.06
CA LEU A 48 -1.41 -7.45 1.95
C LEU A 48 -1.54 -8.42 3.12
N ASP A 49 -1.72 -7.90 4.35
CA ASP A 49 -1.92 -8.74 5.54
C ASP A 49 -3.19 -9.59 5.42
N GLU A 50 -4.32 -8.95 5.05
CA GLU A 50 -5.59 -9.65 4.79
C GLU A 50 -5.46 -10.72 3.69
N TYR A 51 -4.72 -10.43 2.61
CA TYR A 51 -4.54 -11.35 1.50
C TYR A 51 -3.60 -12.51 1.83
N LEU A 52 -2.49 -12.26 2.54
CA LEU A 52 -1.56 -13.30 2.97
C LEU A 52 -2.25 -14.29 3.91
N LEU A 53 -3.07 -13.81 4.84
CA LEU A 53 -3.89 -14.68 5.70
C LEU A 53 -4.84 -15.59 4.90
N GLN A 54 -5.38 -15.11 3.77
CA GLN A 54 -6.22 -15.93 2.90
C GLN A 54 -5.43 -17.01 2.16
N LEU A 55 -4.16 -16.73 1.80
CA LEU A 55 -3.29 -17.71 1.17
C LEU A 55 -2.85 -18.82 2.13
N ASP A 56 -2.66 -18.48 3.41
CA ASP A 56 -2.28 -19.45 4.46
C ASP A 56 -3.47 -20.30 4.92
N SER A 57 -4.70 -19.85 4.68
CA SER A 57 -5.88 -20.69 4.87
C SER A 57 -5.88 -21.76 3.77
N PRO A 58 -5.84 -23.06 4.11
CA PRO A 58 -5.94 -24.10 3.11
C PRO A 58 -7.24 -23.86 2.36
N VAL A 59 -7.14 -23.58 1.06
CA VAL A 59 -8.28 -23.70 0.18
C VAL A 59 -8.71 -25.16 0.33
N ASP A 60 -9.80 -25.39 1.06
CA ASP A 60 -10.46 -26.68 1.13
C ASP A 60 -10.66 -27.12 -0.31
N SER A 61 -9.79 -28.03 -0.74
CA SER A 61 -9.94 -28.76 -1.99
C SER A 61 -11.12 -29.68 -1.76
N LYS A 62 -12.34 -29.15 -1.92
CA LYS A 62 -13.53 -29.95 -2.11
C LYS A 62 -13.95 -29.81 -3.56
N ASP A 63 -13.20 -30.50 -4.40
CA ASP A 63 -13.86 -31.36 -5.38
C ASP A 63 -14.59 -32.46 -4.58
N GLY A 64 -15.89 -32.57 -4.83
CA GLY A 64 -16.80 -33.59 -4.31
C GLY A 64 -18.11 -33.50 -5.06
#